data_AF-A0A418XEK3-F1
#
_entry.id   AF-A0A418XEK3-F1
#
_cell.length_a   1.000
_cell.length_b   1.000
_cell.length_c   1.000
_cell.angle_alpha   90.00
_cell.angle_beta   90.00
_cell.angle_gamma   90.00
#
_symmetry.space_group_name_H-M   'P 1'
#
loop_
_entity.id
_entity.type
_entity.pdbx_description
1 polymer ?
#
loop_
_entity_poly.entity_id
_entity_poly.type
_entity_poly.pdbx_seq_one_letter_code
_entity_poly.pdbx_strand_id
1 'polypeptide(L)'
;MGKFTGIAYEPHPVSPERKAELREQGLKILDVRFKPEADEEAVDLTKLKVDVIKARLTAKGVEFDAAAKKPELLELLLKQEEA
;
A
#
# COMPACT_ATOMS: atom_id res chain seq x y z
N MET A 1 23.00 -5.77 -23.16
CA MET A 1 21.84 -5.19 -22.44
C MET A 1 22.14 -5.18 -20.94
N GLY A 2 22.36 -4.02 -20.33
CA GLY A 2 22.37 -3.93 -18.86
C GLY A 2 20.97 -4.29 -18.35
N LYS A 3 20.89 -5.25 -17.42
CA LYS A 3 19.61 -5.64 -16.82
C LYS A 3 19.23 -4.55 -15.82
N PHE A 4 18.15 -3.82 -16.09
CA PHE A 4 17.57 -2.92 -15.09
C PHE A 4 16.98 -3.76 -13.95
N THR A 5 17.26 -3.39 -12.70
CA THR A 5 16.84 -4.13 -11.49
C THR A 5 15.42 -3.78 -11.05
N GLY A 6 14.85 -2.68 -11.56
CA GLY A 6 13.51 -2.21 -11.21
C GLY A 6 13.00 -1.08 -12.10
N ILE A 7 11.79 -0.61 -11.82
CA ILE A 7 11.15 0.52 -12.51
C ILE A 7 10.92 1.65 -11.48
N ALA A 8 11.41 2.84 -11.80
CA ALA A 8 11.14 4.06 -11.04
C ALA A 8 10.10 4.90 -11.78
N TYR A 9 9.00 5.23 -11.11
CA TYR A 9 7.92 6.06 -11.66
C TYR A 9 8.10 7.52 -11.22
N GLU A 10 8.46 8.41 -12.14
CA GLU A 10 8.66 9.85 -11.86
C GLU A 10 7.87 10.71 -12.86
N PRO A 11 7.32 11.87 -12.44
CA PRO A 11 6.58 12.74 -13.34
C PRO A 11 7.50 13.34 -14.42
N HIS A 12 7.14 13.25 -15.70
CA HIS A 12 7.91 13.90 -16.76
C HIS A 12 7.60 15.41 -16.87
N PRO A 13 8.59 16.28 -17.09
CA PRO A 13 10.02 15.97 -17.34
C PRO A 13 10.81 15.69 -16.06
N VAL A 14 11.62 14.62 -16.09
CA VAL A 14 12.53 14.28 -14.99
C VAL A 14 13.81 15.10 -15.11
N SER A 15 14.19 15.77 -14.03
CA SER A 15 15.45 16.52 -13.95
C SER A 15 16.68 15.65 -14.24
N PRO A 16 17.73 16.21 -14.87
CA PRO A 16 18.93 15.45 -15.25
C PRO A 16 19.63 14.80 -14.05
N GLU A 17 19.64 15.46 -12.89
CA GLU A 17 20.23 14.95 -11.64
C GLU A 17 19.49 13.70 -11.15
N ARG A 18 18.16 13.78 -11.06
CA ARG A 18 17.29 12.66 -10.67
C ARG A 18 17.39 11.48 -11.64
N LYS A 19 17.52 11.78 -12.93
CA LYS A 19 17.70 10.78 -13.97
C LYS A 19 19.04 10.05 -13.85
N ALA A 20 20.10 10.76 -13.48
CA ALA A 20 21.43 10.16 -13.29
C ALA A 20 21.41 9.21 -12.08
N GLU A 21 20.83 9.66 -10.97
CA GLU A 21 20.69 8.85 -9.75
C GLU A 21 19.91 7.56 -10.00
N LEU A 22 18.74 7.64 -10.64
CA LEU A 22 17.92 6.46 -10.94
C LEU A 22 18.61 5.48 -11.90
N ARG A 23 19.41 6.01 -12.84
CA ARG A 23 20.21 5.16 -13.76
C ARG A 23 21.41 4.54 -13.08
N GLU A 24 22.06 5.24 -12.15
CA GLU A 24 23.15 4.71 -11.33
C GLU A 24 22.66 3.55 -10.46
N GLN A 25 21.45 3.65 -9.93
CA GLN A 25 20.75 2.57 -9.22
C GLN A 25 20.31 1.41 -10.14
N GLY A 26 20.50 1.53 -11.46
CA GLY A 26 20.09 0.52 -12.43
C GLY A 26 18.57 0.45 -12.63
N LEU A 27 17.83 1.51 -12.32
CA LEU A 27 16.38 1.57 -12.47
C LEU A 27 15.98 2.09 -13.85
N LYS A 28 14.90 1.54 -14.39
CA LYS A 28 14.25 2.04 -15.60
C LYS A 28 13.27 3.14 -15.21
N ILE A 29 13.44 4.32 -15.77
CA ILE A 29 12.58 5.47 -15.48
C ILE A 29 11.35 5.40 -16.39
N LEU A 30 10.16 5.41 -15.79
CA LEU A 30 8.86 5.43 -16.47
C LEU A 30 8.04 6.60 -15.93
N ASP A 31 7.11 7.12 -16.74
CA ASP A 31 6.22 8.18 -16.28
C ASP A 31 5.17 7.62 -15.31
N VAL A 32 4.79 8.42 -14.32
CA VAL A 32 3.80 8.06 -13.29
C VAL A 32 2.47 7.63 -13.92
N ARG A 33 2.10 8.15 -15.08
CA ARG A 33 0.90 7.73 -15.82
C ARG A 33 0.88 6.24 -16.18
N PHE A 34 2.05 5.61 -16.27
CA PHE A 34 2.19 4.18 -16.56
C PHE A 34 2.40 3.33 -15.31
N LYS A 35 2.30 3.93 -14.11
CA LYS A 35 2.26 3.17 -12.86
C LYS A 35 1.00 2.29 -12.90
N PRO A 36 1.13 0.95 -12.86
CA PRO A 36 -0.05 0.12 -12.71
C PRO A 36 -0.69 0.48 -11.37
N GLU A 37 -2.00 0.75 -11.37
CA GLU A 37 -2.82 0.96 -10.15
C GLU A 37 -2.85 -0.27 -9.20
N ALA A 38 -2.16 -1.36 -9.55
CA ALA A 38 -2.00 -2.50 -8.68
C ALA A 38 -0.99 -2.15 -7.57
N ASP A 39 -1.52 -2.03 -6.36
CA ASP A 39 -0.86 -1.62 -5.11
C ASP A 39 -0.62 -0.10 -5.01
N GLU A 40 -1.71 0.65 -5.07
CA GLU A 40 -1.90 1.61 -3.98
C GLU A 40 -1.89 0.81 -2.67
N GLU A 41 -0.87 1.02 -1.84
CA GLU A 41 -0.85 0.61 -0.43
C GLU A 41 -1.91 1.39 0.37
N ALA A 42 -3.13 1.49 -0.14
CA ALA A 42 -4.28 1.40 0.72
C ALA A 42 -4.32 -0.07 1.13
N VAL A 43 -3.88 -0.37 2.35
CA VAL A 43 -4.13 -1.68 2.95
C VAL A 43 -5.64 -1.90 2.82
N ASP A 44 -6.07 -2.67 1.82
CA ASP A 44 -7.47 -2.94 1.56
C ASP A 44 -7.98 -3.66 2.81
N LEU A 45 -8.55 -2.91 3.74
CA LEU A 45 -9.08 -3.45 5.00
C LEU A 45 -10.11 -4.53 4.67
N THR A 46 -10.78 -4.41 3.51
CA THR A 46 -11.74 -5.37 2.92
C THR A 46 -11.13 -6.72 2.54
N LYS A 47 -9.84 -6.75 2.18
CA LYS A 47 -9.09 -7.97 1.87
C LYS A 47 -8.44 -8.60 3.11
N LEU A 48 -8.43 -7.91 4.27
CA LEU A 48 -7.94 -8.51 5.50
C LEU A 48 -8.80 -9.72 5.91
N LYS A 49 -8.12 -10.75 6.40
CA LYS A 49 -8.78 -11.91 7.01
C LYS A 49 -9.40 -11.50 8.33
N VAL A 50 -10.52 -12.15 8.68
CA VAL A 50 -11.23 -11.89 9.94
C VAL A 50 -10.29 -12.02 11.14
N ASP A 51 -9.38 -13.00 11.14
CA ASP A 51 -8.38 -13.19 12.20
C ASP A 51 -7.45 -11.98 12.38
N VAL A 52 -7.04 -11.33 11.29
CA VAL A 52 -6.17 -10.16 11.32
C VAL A 52 -6.93 -8.93 11.81
N ILE A 53 -8.19 -8.78 11.39
CA ILE A 53 -9.08 -7.70 11.85
C ILE A 53 -9.31 -7.83 13.36
N LYS A 54 -9.62 -9.03 13.84
CA LYS A 54 -9.79 -9.35 15.26
C LYS A 54 -8.52 -9.05 16.06
N ALA A 55 -7.36 -9.48 15.57
CA ALA A 55 -6.08 -9.20 16.23
C ALA A 55 -5.80 -7.69 16.35
N ARG A 56 -6.11 -6.90 15.31
CA ARG A 56 -5.95 -5.43 15.35
C ARG A 56 -6.93 -4.76 16.32
N LEU A 57 -8.17 -5.20 16.36
CA LEU A 57 -9.16 -4.70 17.33
C LEU A 57 -8.75 -5.03 18.77
N THR A 58 -8.33 -6.27 19.03
CA THR A 58 -7.82 -6.67 20.36
C THR A 58 -6.55 -5.90 20.74
N ALA A 59 -5.63 -5.68 19.80
CA ALA A 59 -4.44 -4.87 20.04
C ALA A 59 -4.75 -3.40 20.36
N LYS A 60 -5.85 -2.87 19.81
CA LYS A 60 -6.38 -1.53 20.16
C LYS A 60 -7.24 -1.54 21.43
N GLY A 61 -7.44 -2.70 22.07
CA GLY A 61 -8.28 -2.82 23.26
C GLY A 61 -9.78 -2.69 22.98
N VAL A 62 -10.20 -2.90 21.73
CA VAL A 62 -11.62 -2.87 21.34
C VAL A 62 -12.21 -4.27 21.50
N GLU A 63 -13.16 -4.40 22.43
CA GLU A 63 -13.98 -5.59 22.56
C GLU A 63 -14.99 -5.65 21.41
N PHE A 64 -14.98 -6.75 20.67
CA PHE A 64 -15.93 -7.03 19.60
C PHE A 64 -16.61 -8.37 19.89
N ASP A 65 -17.86 -8.52 19.43
CA ASP A 65 -18.60 -9.75 19.63
C ASP A 65 -18.00 -10.89 18.80
N ALA A 66 -17.86 -12.09 19.38
CA ALA A 66 -17.30 -13.24 18.68
C ALA A 66 -18.17 -13.70 17.49
N ALA A 67 -19.48 -13.40 17.54
CA ALA A 67 -20.44 -13.62 16.48
C ALA A 67 -20.56 -12.45 15.48
N ALA A 68 -19.84 -11.34 15.70
CA ALA A 68 -19.82 -10.21 14.77
C ALA A 68 -19.31 -10.64 13.39
N LYS A 69 -19.98 -10.15 12.35
CA LYS A 69 -19.64 -10.53 10.97
C LYS A 69 -18.40 -9.76 10.50
N LYS A 70 -17.72 -10.30 9.48
CA LYS A 70 -16.60 -9.63 8.81
C LYS A 70 -16.82 -8.13 8.53
N PRO A 71 -17.97 -7.68 7.98
CA PRO A 71 -18.20 -6.24 7.76
C PRO A 71 -18.20 -5.42 9.06
N GLU A 72 -18.85 -5.88 10.14
CA GLU A 72 -18.91 -5.14 11.40
C GLU A 72 -17.54 -5.00 12.06
N LEU A 73 -16.75 -6.07 12.07
CA LEU A 73 -15.38 -6.04 12.58
C LEU A 73 -14.49 -5.08 11.79
N LEU A 74 -14.72 -5.04 10.47
CA LEU A 74 -13.99 -4.16 9.57
C LEU A 74 -14.37 -2.69 9.77
N GLU A 75 -15.66 -2.39 9.91
CA GLU A 75 -16.16 -1.04 10.21
C GLU A 75 -15.63 -0.52 11.55
N LEU A 76 -15.60 -1.38 12.58
CA LEU A 76 -14.98 -1.04 13.85
C LEU A 76 -13.49 -0.75 13.67
N LEU A 77 -12.77 -1.54 12.88
CA LEU A 77 -11.34 -1.31 12.65
C LEU A 77 -11.10 -0.01 11.89
N LEU A 78 -11.87 0.26 10.84
CA LEU A 78 -11.81 1.49 10.03
C LEU A 78 -12.00 2.73 10.92
N LYS A 79 -13.07 2.71 11.72
CA LYS A 79 -13.41 3.78 12.65
C LYS A 79 -12.32 4.04 13.71
N GLN A 80 -11.49 3.04 14.02
CA GLN A 80 -10.36 3.17 14.95
C GLN A 80 -9.05 3.57 14.25
N GLU A 81 -8.95 3.46 12.93
CA GLU A 81 -7.79 3.92 12.15
C GLU A 81 -7.98 5.38 11.67
N GLU A 82 -9.23 5.85 11.58
CA GLU A 82 -9.58 7.23 11.20
C GLU A 82 -9.58 8.24 12.37
N ALA A 83 -9.25 7.81 13.59
CA ALA A 83 -9.33 8.62 14.82
C ALA A 83 -7.96 8.99 15.40
#